data_AF-A0A534ZEE3-F1
#
_entry.id   AF-A0A534ZEE3-F1
#
_cell.length_a   1.000
_cell.length_b   1.000
_cell.length_c   1.000
_cell.angle_alpha   90.00
_cell.angle_beta   90.00
_cell.angle_gamma   90.00
#
_symmetry.space_group_name_H-M   'P 1'
#
loop_
_entity.id
_entity.type
_entity.pdbx_description
1 polymer ?
#
loop_
_entity_poly.entity_id
_entity_poly.type
_entity_poly.pdbx_seq_one_letter_code
_entity_poly.pdbx_strand_id
1 'polypeptide(L)'
;MPSGAHRCWAVALAQSTIMPPARPAPPTRRRRDKRRPSGFAPSTAPRPIDGQACVTISDVEIIHATGIDGARQAHGLVVVIDVLRSFTVSAYALDGGARECRLVPTIPEALALAAGIPGSVICAEVNALPVEGIPISNSPTQIREVDMKDRILVQRSTSGVQVVAAIREADIFAASLVVARATVQACLLRKPATLTLIASADHPEDHACAQYMEGLIRGNEHDHEPDHEPDHEPDIDQLLEPLRASDRYRRVMTGAWPGFPPTDLDLSLQPNLFNFAMPVTRHEGYLQLTKLNPSSPTTNQHRSN
;
A
#
# COMPACT_ATOMS: atom_id res chain seq x y z
N MET A 1 -25.47 49.91 2.99
CA MET A 1 -26.65 50.27 2.18
C MET A 1 -26.79 51.79 2.17
N PRO A 2 -27.26 52.42 1.09
CA PRO A 2 -26.67 52.56 -0.27
C PRO A 2 -26.46 54.08 -0.55
N SER A 3 -26.13 54.65 -1.72
CA SER A 3 -26.28 54.33 -3.13
C SER A 3 -25.45 55.35 -3.94
N GLY A 4 -25.00 54.98 -5.14
CA GLY A 4 -24.34 55.91 -6.06
C GLY A 4 -23.99 55.23 -7.37
N ALA A 5 -24.97 55.16 -8.27
CA ALA A 5 -24.90 54.48 -9.56
C ALA A 5 -24.29 55.36 -10.65
N HIS A 6 -23.37 54.84 -11.46
CA HIS A 6 -23.05 55.38 -12.79
C HIS A 6 -22.79 54.27 -13.83
N ARG A 7 -23.86 54.01 -14.58
CA ARG A 7 -24.02 53.80 -16.04
C ARG A 7 -22.94 53.06 -16.87
N CYS A 8 -23.46 52.02 -17.52
CA CYS A 8 -23.00 51.29 -18.70
C CYS A 8 -22.41 52.13 -19.85
N TRP A 9 -21.44 51.54 -20.56
CA TRP A 9 -21.40 51.51 -22.03
C TRP A 9 -21.00 50.10 -22.49
N ALA A 10 -21.86 49.52 -23.32
CA ALA A 10 -21.63 48.28 -24.05
C ALA A 10 -20.97 48.62 -25.40
N VAL A 11 -20.01 47.80 -25.84
CA VAL A 11 -19.70 47.65 -27.26
C VAL A 11 -19.64 46.15 -27.55
N ALA A 12 -20.53 45.73 -28.44
CA ALA A 12 -20.62 44.39 -29.00
C ALA A 12 -19.83 44.29 -30.32
N LEU A 13 -19.75 43.05 -30.84
CA LEU A 13 -19.27 42.59 -32.15
C LEU A 13 -17.81 42.11 -32.16
N ALA A 14 -17.43 40.97 -32.72
CA ALA A 14 -18.15 39.99 -33.53
C ALA A 14 -17.48 38.61 -33.38
N GLN A 15 -18.30 37.55 -33.52
CA GLN A 15 -17.87 36.18 -33.72
C GLN A 15 -17.25 36.01 -35.12
N SER A 16 -16.22 35.18 -35.25
CA SER A 16 -15.89 34.51 -36.51
C SER A 16 -15.30 33.13 -36.24
N THR A 17 -16.16 32.15 -36.51
CA THR A 17 -15.92 30.71 -36.54
C THR A 17 -15.22 30.36 -37.85
N ILE A 18 -14.04 29.73 -37.81
CA ILE A 18 -13.47 29.02 -38.97
C ILE A 18 -12.77 27.73 -38.51
N MET A 19 -13.28 26.59 -38.99
CA MET A 19 -12.69 25.25 -39.01
C MET A 19 -13.02 24.65 -40.39
N PRO A 20 -12.35 23.57 -40.86
CA PRO A 20 -10.94 23.38 -41.21
C PRO A 20 -10.82 23.02 -42.73
N PRO A 21 -9.65 22.56 -43.24
CA PRO A 21 -9.66 21.66 -44.39
C PRO A 21 -9.03 20.28 -44.12
N ALA A 22 -9.50 19.34 -44.93
CA ALA A 22 -9.47 17.89 -44.78
C ALA A 22 -8.15 17.19 -45.15
N ARG A 23 -8.04 15.93 -44.69
CA ARG A 23 -6.99 14.93 -44.99
C ARG A 23 -6.88 14.59 -46.49
N PRO A 24 -5.71 14.13 -46.96
CA PRO A 24 -5.62 13.19 -48.06
C PRO A 24 -5.37 11.75 -47.58
N ALA A 25 -5.97 10.78 -48.28
CA ALA A 25 -5.78 9.33 -48.13
C ALA A 25 -5.15 8.76 -49.44
N PRO A 26 -4.87 7.44 -49.57
CA PRO A 26 -3.52 6.87 -49.65
C PRO A 26 -3.17 6.29 -51.05
N PRO A 27 -1.92 5.85 -51.32
CA PRO A 27 -1.61 5.07 -52.52
C PRO A 27 -1.69 3.55 -52.29
N THR A 28 -2.68 2.97 -52.98
CA THR A 28 -2.73 1.73 -53.79
C THR A 28 -1.91 0.47 -53.44
N ARG A 29 -2.70 -0.63 -53.38
CA ARG A 29 -2.34 -2.06 -53.49
C ARG A 29 -1.37 -2.39 -54.63
N ARG A 30 -0.44 -3.31 -54.37
CA ARG A 30 0.01 -4.33 -55.34
C ARG A 30 -0.42 -5.73 -54.88
N ARG A 31 -0.82 -6.53 -55.86
CA ARG A 31 -1.35 -7.90 -55.78
C ARG A 31 -0.32 -8.87 -56.40
N ARG A 32 -0.47 -10.16 -56.07
CA ARG A 32 0.27 -11.39 -56.47
C ARG A 32 1.42 -11.77 -55.53
N ASP A 33 1.61 -13.04 -55.16
CA ASP A 33 1.13 -14.28 -55.76
C ASP A 33 1.00 -15.41 -54.72
N LYS A 34 0.19 -16.42 -55.07
CA LYS A 34 0.00 -17.67 -54.34
C LYS A 34 1.27 -18.54 -54.44
N ARG A 35 1.66 -19.21 -53.35
CA ARG A 35 2.26 -20.56 -53.34
C ARG A 35 2.29 -21.13 -51.91
N ARG A 36 1.53 -22.21 -51.69
CA ARG A 36 1.77 -23.21 -50.61
C ARG A 36 2.98 -24.07 -51.01
N PRO A 37 3.77 -24.56 -50.03
CA PRO A 37 3.63 -25.97 -49.60
C PRO A 37 3.67 -26.09 -48.05
N SER A 38 2.75 -26.81 -47.40
CA SER A 38 2.90 -28.21 -46.93
C SER A 38 4.26 -28.52 -46.29
N GLY A 39 4.27 -28.56 -44.95
CA GLY A 39 5.40 -29.04 -44.13
C GLY A 39 5.03 -28.97 -42.66
N PHE A 40 4.36 -30.02 -42.17
CA PHE A 40 4.18 -30.26 -40.74
C PHE A 40 5.55 -30.69 -40.16
N ALA A 41 6.08 -29.90 -39.22
CA ALA A 41 7.12 -30.31 -38.30
C ALA A 41 6.70 -29.84 -36.90
N PRO A 42 6.79 -30.66 -35.84
CA PRO A 42 6.38 -30.25 -34.51
C PRO A 42 7.42 -29.27 -33.96
N SER A 43 7.04 -27.99 -33.86
CA SER A 43 7.79 -27.00 -33.11
C SER A 43 7.66 -27.34 -31.63
N THR A 44 8.76 -27.77 -31.03
CA THR A 44 8.94 -27.91 -29.59
C THR A 44 8.54 -26.61 -28.89
N ALA A 45 7.42 -26.65 -28.17
CA ALA A 45 7.08 -25.60 -27.22
C ALA A 45 8.21 -25.48 -26.18
N PRO A 46 8.62 -24.26 -25.78
CA PRO A 46 9.53 -24.10 -24.67
C PRO A 46 8.83 -24.62 -23.40
N ARG A 47 9.53 -25.48 -22.65
CA ARG A 47 9.09 -25.98 -21.34
C ARG A 47 8.88 -24.80 -20.39
N PRO A 48 7.88 -24.84 -19.51
CA PRO A 48 7.80 -23.88 -18.42
C PRO A 48 9.09 -23.98 -17.59
N ILE A 49 9.59 -22.80 -17.22
CA ILE A 49 10.82 -22.61 -16.46
C ILE A 49 10.49 -22.98 -15.01
N ASP A 50 10.98 -24.13 -14.56
CA ASP A 50 10.96 -24.53 -13.15
C ASP A 50 11.66 -23.45 -12.32
N GLY A 51 11.03 -22.98 -11.25
CA GLY A 51 11.67 -22.04 -10.33
C GLY A 51 10.80 -21.34 -9.27
N GLN A 52 9.48 -21.56 -9.21
CA GLN A 52 8.76 -21.25 -7.98
C GLN A 52 8.99 -22.39 -7.00
N ALA A 53 9.88 -22.18 -6.04
CA ALA A 53 10.06 -23.10 -4.93
C ALA A 53 8.71 -23.24 -4.22
N CYS A 54 8.07 -24.40 -4.41
CA CYS A 54 6.97 -24.87 -3.61
C CYS A 54 7.44 -24.92 -2.14
N VAL A 55 7.04 -23.93 -1.36
CA VAL A 55 7.30 -23.89 0.08
C VAL A 55 6.19 -24.71 0.72
N THR A 56 6.47 -25.96 1.05
CA THR A 56 5.59 -26.75 1.90
C THR A 56 5.57 -26.08 3.28
N ILE A 57 4.45 -25.46 3.64
CA ILE A 57 4.29 -24.72 4.89
C ILE A 57 4.18 -25.75 6.03
N SER A 58 5.06 -25.62 7.02
CA SER A 58 4.90 -26.29 8.32
C SER A 58 3.87 -25.50 9.13
N ASP A 59 3.03 -26.16 9.93
CA ASP A 59 1.97 -25.53 10.74
C ASP A 59 2.42 -24.24 11.44
N VAL A 60 2.12 -23.08 10.86
CA VAL A 60 2.40 -21.76 11.49
C VAL A 60 1.30 -21.50 12.51
N GLU A 61 1.69 -21.26 13.76
CA GLU A 61 0.79 -20.73 14.77
C GLU A 61 0.50 -19.25 14.47
N ILE A 62 -0.78 -18.90 14.28
CA ILE A 62 -1.20 -17.51 14.01
C ILE A 62 -1.86 -16.94 15.25
N ILE A 63 -1.34 -15.82 15.74
CA ILE A 63 -1.87 -15.10 16.90
C ILE A 63 -2.43 -13.76 16.43
N HIS A 64 -3.69 -13.46 16.76
CA HIS A 64 -4.26 -12.14 16.58
C HIS A 64 -4.14 -11.33 17.87
N ALA A 65 -3.65 -10.10 17.74
CA ALA A 65 -3.54 -9.16 18.85
C ALA A 65 -3.94 -7.75 18.42
N THR A 66 -4.14 -6.86 19.39
CA THR A 66 -4.63 -5.50 19.12
C THR A 66 -3.86 -4.45 19.91
N GLY A 67 -3.50 -3.36 19.24
CA GLY A 67 -2.95 -2.15 19.85
C GLY A 67 -1.63 -2.33 20.59
N ILE A 68 -1.34 -1.38 21.47
CA ILE A 68 -0.09 -1.32 22.22
C ILE A 68 0.06 -2.51 23.18
N ASP A 69 -1.03 -2.96 23.80
CA ASP A 69 -0.98 -4.09 24.73
C ASP A 69 -0.72 -5.41 24.00
N GLY A 70 -1.30 -5.59 22.81
CA GLY A 70 -0.94 -6.68 21.91
C GLY A 70 0.53 -6.64 21.50
N ALA A 71 1.04 -5.47 21.11
CA ALA A 71 2.46 -5.27 20.76
C ALA A 71 3.43 -5.60 21.89
N ARG A 72 3.07 -5.34 23.15
CA ARG A 72 3.91 -5.66 24.32
C ARG A 72 4.00 -7.16 24.60
N GLN A 73 3.04 -7.95 24.13
CA GLN A 73 2.95 -9.39 24.36
C GLN A 73 3.29 -10.21 23.11
N ALA A 74 3.46 -9.53 21.97
CA ALA A 74 3.76 -10.15 20.69
C ALA A 74 5.12 -10.87 20.70
N HIS A 75 5.16 -12.01 20.02
CA HIS A 75 6.35 -12.83 19.87
C HIS A 75 6.32 -13.58 18.53
N GLY A 76 7.44 -14.22 18.19
CA GLY A 76 7.64 -14.79 16.86
C GLY A 76 7.88 -13.70 15.82
N LEU A 77 7.47 -13.96 14.58
CA LEU A 77 7.46 -12.95 13.53
C LEU A 77 6.21 -12.06 13.71
N VAL A 78 6.35 -10.75 13.62
CA VAL A 78 5.24 -9.83 13.90
C VAL A 78 4.86 -9.05 12.65
N VAL A 79 3.56 -8.93 12.38
CA VAL A 79 3.01 -8.02 11.38
C VAL A 79 2.13 -7.00 12.09
N VAL A 80 2.44 -5.71 11.97
CA VAL A 80 1.57 -4.64 12.46
C VAL A 80 0.76 -4.08 11.31
N ILE A 81 -0.55 -4.07 11.49
CA ILE A 81 -1.55 -3.75 10.47
C ILE A 81 -2.20 -2.41 10.80
N ASP A 82 -2.11 -1.45 9.89
CA ASP A 82 -2.80 -0.15 9.97
C ASP A 82 -3.30 0.22 8.56
N VAL A 83 -4.52 -0.21 8.25
CA VAL A 83 -5.15 -0.08 6.93
C VAL A 83 -5.60 1.35 6.69
N LEU A 84 -6.28 1.96 7.67
CA LEU A 84 -6.75 3.35 7.62
C LEU A 84 -6.03 4.18 8.69
N ARG A 85 -4.85 4.75 8.38
CA ARG A 85 -4.24 4.88 7.04
C ARG A 85 -2.71 4.76 7.03
N SER A 86 -2.09 4.51 8.17
CA SER A 86 -0.65 4.73 8.37
C SER A 86 0.19 3.90 7.39
N PHE A 87 0.00 2.59 7.34
CA PHE A 87 0.86 1.75 6.51
C PHE A 87 0.41 1.68 5.06
N THR A 88 -0.85 2.02 4.78
CA THR A 88 -1.26 2.36 3.41
C THR A 88 -0.49 3.58 2.89
N VAL A 89 -0.37 4.66 3.66
CA VAL A 89 0.44 5.83 3.26
C VAL A 89 1.88 5.45 3.01
N SER A 90 2.50 4.65 3.90
CA SER A 90 3.86 4.19 3.71
C SER A 90 4.02 3.39 2.42
N ALA A 91 3.05 2.51 2.11
CA ALA A 91 3.06 1.73 0.87
C ALA A 91 2.97 2.63 -0.37
N TYR A 92 2.04 3.59 -0.43
CA TYR A 92 1.95 4.53 -1.55
C TYR A 92 3.20 5.42 -1.69
N ALA A 93 3.79 5.86 -0.58
CA ALA A 93 5.02 6.67 -0.61
C ALA A 93 6.20 5.88 -1.17
N LEU A 94 6.39 4.65 -0.70
CA LEU A 94 7.39 3.74 -1.22
C LEU A 94 7.11 3.47 -2.71
N ASP A 95 5.87 3.13 -3.08
CA ASP A 95 5.49 2.90 -4.47
C ASP A 95 5.87 4.07 -5.38
N GLY A 96 5.55 5.30 -4.94
CA GLY A 96 5.92 6.57 -5.58
C GLY A 96 7.42 6.91 -5.61
N GLY A 97 8.30 6.02 -5.13
CA GLY A 97 9.74 6.14 -5.26
C GLY A 97 10.47 6.67 -4.03
N ALA A 98 9.82 6.73 -2.86
CA ALA A 98 10.51 7.04 -1.61
C ALA A 98 11.61 6.00 -1.36
N ARG A 99 12.77 6.46 -0.89
CA ARG A 99 13.86 5.55 -0.46
C ARG A 99 13.44 4.73 0.75
N GLU A 100 12.75 5.38 1.68
CA GLU A 100 12.32 4.82 2.95
C GLU A 100 11.27 5.71 3.61
N CYS A 101 10.52 5.12 4.54
CA CYS A 101 9.72 5.86 5.50
C CYS A 101 10.41 5.78 6.88
N ARG A 102 10.53 6.90 7.58
CA ARG A 102 11.05 7.00 8.95
C ARG A 102 9.93 7.33 9.90
N LEU A 103 9.56 6.36 10.72
CA LEU A 103 8.50 6.46 11.70
C LEU A 103 9.04 6.98 13.03
N VAL A 104 8.36 7.96 13.62
CA VAL A 104 8.69 8.54 14.92
C VAL A 104 7.43 8.77 15.77
N PRO A 105 7.50 8.59 17.10
CA PRO A 105 6.29 8.57 17.91
C PRO A 105 5.65 9.95 18.12
N THR A 106 6.42 11.04 18.08
CA THR A 106 5.91 12.37 18.40
C THR A 106 6.06 13.38 17.27
N ILE A 107 5.22 14.43 17.28
CA ILE A 107 5.31 15.54 16.33
C ILE A 107 6.64 16.29 16.44
N PRO A 108 7.15 16.65 17.65
CA PRO A 108 8.45 17.29 17.76
C PRO A 108 9.59 16.46 17.16
N GLU A 109 9.60 15.14 17.36
CA GLU A 109 10.59 14.25 16.73
C GLU A 109 10.47 14.22 15.20
N ALA A 110 9.25 14.21 14.66
CA ALA A 110 9.02 14.28 13.22
C ALA A 110 9.56 15.56 12.61
N LEU A 111 9.27 16.70 13.25
CA LEU A 111 9.76 18.01 12.81
C LEU A 111 11.29 18.10 12.92
N ALA A 112 11.87 17.64 14.03
CA ALA A 112 13.31 17.66 14.24
C ALA A 112 14.04 16.75 13.24
N LEU A 113 13.54 15.54 12.99
CA LEU A 113 14.12 14.60 12.03
C LEU A 113 14.06 15.16 10.61
N ALA A 114 12.91 15.72 10.21
CA ALA A 114 12.75 16.30 8.88
C ALA A 114 13.62 17.54 8.65
N ALA A 115 13.80 18.38 9.67
CA ALA A 115 14.70 19.54 9.59
C ALA A 115 16.16 19.14 9.28
N GLY A 116 16.59 17.95 9.72
CA GLY A 116 17.90 17.39 9.41
C GLY A 116 18.01 16.68 8.05
N ILE A 117 16.90 16.53 7.30
CA ILE A 117 16.85 15.78 6.04
C ILE A 117 16.33 16.67 4.92
N PRO A 118 17.22 17.32 4.14
CA PRO A 118 16.82 18.14 3.00
C PRO A 118 15.94 17.35 2.02
N GLY A 119 14.81 17.95 1.64
CA GLY A 119 13.86 17.33 0.70
C GLY A 119 13.02 16.19 1.29
N SER A 120 13.07 15.94 2.60
CA SER A 120 12.12 15.04 3.23
C SER A 120 10.69 15.58 3.16
N VAL A 121 9.73 14.67 3.19
CA VAL A 121 8.29 14.97 3.24
C VAL A 121 7.79 14.55 4.61
N ILE A 122 7.02 15.42 5.29
CA ILE A 122 6.42 15.11 6.58
C ILE A 122 4.97 14.74 6.38
N CYS A 123 4.56 13.62 6.97
CA CYS A 123 3.19 13.16 7.03
C CYS A 123 2.84 12.86 8.50
N ALA A 124 1.88 13.60 9.06
CA ALA A 124 1.48 13.37 10.44
C ALA A 124 0.01 13.69 10.74
N GLU A 125 -0.58 12.84 11.57
CA GLU A 125 -1.90 13.07 12.17
C GLU A 125 -1.86 12.86 13.69
N VAL A 126 -2.83 13.43 14.39
CA VAL A 126 -3.14 13.14 15.79
C VAL A 126 -4.64 12.87 15.90
N ASN A 127 -5.02 11.66 16.34
CA ASN A 127 -6.41 11.24 16.52
C ASN A 127 -7.24 11.35 15.23
N ALA A 128 -6.62 10.94 14.11
CA ALA A 128 -7.08 11.04 12.74
C ALA A 128 -7.38 12.48 12.28
N LEU A 129 -6.76 13.49 12.90
CA LEU A 129 -6.88 14.89 12.51
C LEU A 129 -5.56 15.46 11.98
N PRO A 130 -5.61 16.43 11.05
CA PRO A 130 -4.43 17.14 10.56
C PRO A 130 -3.70 17.86 11.69
N VAL A 131 -2.40 17.98 11.54
CA VAL A 131 -1.54 18.77 12.42
C VAL A 131 -1.25 20.11 11.77
N GLU A 132 -1.45 21.19 12.52
CA GLU A 132 -1.15 22.54 12.02
C GLU A 132 0.32 22.65 11.57
N GLY A 133 0.53 23.24 10.39
CA GLY A 133 1.87 23.39 9.80
C GLY A 133 2.41 22.14 9.09
N ILE A 134 1.73 20.99 9.14
CA ILE A 134 2.11 19.78 8.40
C ILE A 134 1.15 19.61 7.21
N PRO A 135 1.62 19.72 5.95
CA PRO A 135 0.73 19.72 4.78
C PRO A 135 -0.03 18.42 4.54
N ILE A 136 0.59 17.29 4.89
CA ILE A 136 0.05 15.95 4.67
C ILE A 136 -0.35 15.36 6.01
N SER A 137 -1.63 15.04 6.17
CA SER A 137 -2.14 14.47 7.43
C SER A 137 -1.69 13.00 7.55
N ASN A 138 -2.47 12.06 7.04
CA ASN A 138 -2.09 10.66 6.92
C ASN A 138 -2.88 10.05 5.77
N SER A 139 -2.84 10.73 4.61
CA SER A 139 -3.75 10.47 3.50
C SER A 139 -3.01 9.85 2.31
N PRO A 140 -3.36 8.63 1.87
CA PRO A 140 -2.84 8.06 0.64
C PRO A 140 -3.22 8.91 -0.59
N THR A 141 -4.37 9.59 -0.57
CA THR A 141 -4.75 10.56 -1.61
C THR A 141 -3.72 11.68 -1.69
N GLN A 142 -3.32 12.26 -0.55
CA GLN A 142 -2.35 13.36 -0.55
C GLN A 142 -0.94 12.88 -0.91
N ILE A 143 -0.48 11.75 -0.37
CA ILE A 143 0.90 11.29 -0.59
C ILE A 143 1.15 10.83 -2.03
N ARG A 144 0.14 10.30 -2.71
CA ARG A 144 0.23 9.90 -4.12
C ARG A 144 0.49 11.08 -5.06
N GLU A 145 0.04 12.28 -4.68
CA GLU A 145 0.22 13.50 -5.48
C GLU A 145 1.59 14.17 -5.23
N VAL A 146 2.41 13.62 -4.33
CA VAL A 146 3.75 14.11 -4.04
C VAL A 146 4.77 13.33 -4.85
N ASP A 147 5.70 14.03 -5.49
CA ASP A 147 6.89 13.41 -6.08
C ASP A 147 7.80 12.88 -4.95
N MET A 148 7.67 11.58 -4.67
CA MET A 148 8.44 10.89 -3.64
C MET A 148 9.78 10.35 -4.15
N LYS A 149 10.10 10.53 -5.43
CA LYS A 149 11.31 9.97 -6.04
C LYS A 149 12.57 10.39 -5.27
N ASP A 150 13.29 9.39 -4.76
CA ASP A 150 14.51 9.57 -4.00
C ASP A 150 14.32 10.48 -2.76
N ARG A 151 13.12 10.51 -2.16
CA ARG A 151 12.84 11.25 -0.93
C ARG A 151 12.66 10.31 0.26
N ILE A 152 12.66 10.90 1.45
CA ILE A 152 12.35 10.21 2.71
C ILE A 152 11.01 10.74 3.20
N LEU A 153 10.09 9.83 3.52
CA LEU A 153 8.88 10.17 4.24
C LEU A 153 9.17 10.12 5.74
N VAL A 154 9.06 11.24 6.46
CA VAL A 154 9.02 11.25 7.92
C VAL A 154 7.57 11.16 8.35
N GLN A 155 7.23 10.13 9.12
CA GLN A 155 5.85 9.75 9.38
C GLN A 155 5.57 9.62 10.88
N ARG A 156 4.43 10.17 11.31
CA ARG A 156 3.90 10.00 12.67
C ARG A 156 2.39 9.71 12.62
N SER A 157 1.96 8.66 13.30
CA SER A 157 0.53 8.37 13.49
C SER A 157 0.21 8.02 14.96
N THR A 158 -1.07 8.14 15.33
CA THR A 158 -1.59 7.83 16.66
C THR A 158 -1.63 6.32 16.94
N SER A 159 -1.81 5.48 15.91
CA SER A 159 -1.93 4.03 16.08
C SER A 159 -0.72 3.28 15.55
N GLY A 160 -0.61 3.00 14.25
CA GLY A 160 0.40 2.11 13.69
C GLY A 160 1.83 2.41 14.12
N VAL A 161 2.25 3.69 14.11
CA VAL A 161 3.60 4.07 14.55
C VAL A 161 3.85 3.78 16.02
N GLN A 162 2.86 4.01 16.89
CA GLN A 162 2.98 3.75 18.33
C GLN A 162 3.05 2.25 18.62
N VAL A 163 2.25 1.45 17.89
CA VAL A 163 2.20 0.00 18.03
C VAL A 163 3.53 -0.63 17.61
N VAL A 164 4.08 -0.25 16.46
CA VAL A 164 5.41 -0.75 16.04
C VAL A 164 6.50 -0.30 17.03
N ALA A 165 6.44 0.93 17.54
CA ALA A 165 7.41 1.42 18.51
C ALA A 165 7.40 0.65 19.85
N ALA A 166 6.24 0.11 20.25
CA ALA A 166 6.07 -0.65 21.48
C ALA A 166 6.67 -2.07 21.43
N ILE A 167 6.92 -2.62 20.24
CA ILE A 167 7.54 -3.94 20.05
C ILE A 167 9.05 -3.84 20.30
N ARG A 168 9.58 -4.66 21.21
CA ARG A 168 11.00 -4.60 21.60
C ARG A 168 11.89 -5.46 20.71
N GLU A 169 11.63 -6.77 20.68
CA GLU A 169 12.51 -7.77 20.09
C GLU A 169 11.69 -8.73 19.22
N ALA A 170 11.46 -8.33 17.97
CA ALA A 170 10.88 -9.18 16.95
C ALA A 170 11.36 -8.72 15.58
N ASP A 171 11.35 -9.65 14.61
CA ASP A 171 11.29 -9.27 13.21
C ASP A 171 9.89 -8.72 12.94
N ILE A 172 9.80 -7.53 12.35
CA ILE A 172 8.52 -6.84 12.19
C ILE A 172 8.31 -6.49 10.72
N PHE A 173 7.10 -6.70 10.23
CA PHE A 173 6.58 -6.10 9.01
C PHE A 173 5.48 -5.10 9.35
N ALA A 174 5.49 -3.95 8.67
CA ALA A 174 4.33 -3.06 8.60
C ALA A 174 3.46 -3.48 7.42
N ALA A 175 2.14 -3.50 7.59
CA ALA A 175 1.22 -3.95 6.56
C ALA A 175 -0.08 -3.17 6.53
N SER A 176 -0.72 -3.23 5.36
CA SER A 176 -2.11 -2.89 5.12
C SER A 176 -2.61 -3.74 3.95
N LEU A 177 -3.89 -3.61 3.58
CA LEU A 177 -4.49 -4.42 2.51
C LEU A 177 -3.72 -4.34 1.19
N VAL A 178 -3.22 -3.15 0.83
CA VAL A 178 -2.51 -2.92 -0.45
C VAL A 178 -1.21 -3.74 -0.59
N VAL A 179 -0.63 -4.26 0.48
CA VAL A 179 0.61 -5.06 0.49
C VAL A 179 0.44 -6.43 1.16
N ALA A 180 -0.81 -6.83 1.46
CA ALA A 180 -1.10 -7.99 2.32
C ALA A 180 -0.45 -9.28 1.82
N ARG A 181 -0.67 -9.67 0.56
CA ARG A 181 -0.09 -10.89 -0.04
C ARG A 181 1.42 -10.85 -0.09
N ALA A 182 2.02 -9.75 -0.53
CA ALA A 182 3.47 -9.62 -0.58
C ALA A 182 4.10 -9.74 0.82
N THR A 183 3.42 -9.21 1.84
CA THR A 183 3.83 -9.35 3.24
C THR A 183 3.70 -10.78 3.73
N VAL A 184 2.58 -11.46 3.45
CA VAL A 184 2.41 -12.91 3.76
C VAL A 184 3.54 -13.72 3.13
N GLN A 185 3.83 -13.51 1.84
CA GLN A 185 4.91 -14.22 1.14
C GLN A 185 6.28 -13.95 1.78
N ALA A 186 6.59 -12.69 2.11
CA ALA A 186 7.83 -12.35 2.81
C ALA A 186 7.92 -13.02 4.19
N CYS A 187 6.81 -13.13 4.91
CA CYS A 187 6.74 -13.82 6.20
C CYS A 187 6.98 -15.33 6.05
N LEU A 188 6.30 -15.99 5.12
CA LEU A 188 6.43 -17.44 4.91
C LEU A 188 7.83 -17.84 4.45
N LEU A 189 8.52 -16.99 3.68
CA LEU A 189 9.93 -17.18 3.33
C LEU A 189 10.88 -17.18 4.53
N ARG A 190 10.48 -16.59 5.67
CA ARG A 190 11.23 -16.65 6.93
C ARG A 190 10.97 -17.94 7.72
N LYS A 191 10.01 -18.78 7.29
CA LYS A 191 9.61 -20.03 7.95
C LYS A 191 9.37 -19.85 9.46
N PRO A 192 8.53 -18.89 9.87
CA PRO A 192 8.27 -18.64 11.29
C PRO A 192 7.55 -19.85 11.91
N ALA A 193 7.84 -20.17 13.18
CA ALA A 193 7.00 -21.10 13.95
C ALA A 193 5.69 -20.42 14.40
N THR A 194 5.80 -19.15 14.79
CA THR A 194 4.68 -18.31 15.25
C THR A 194 4.67 -16.99 14.48
N LEU A 195 3.49 -16.59 13.99
CA LEU A 195 3.23 -15.31 13.35
C LEU A 195 2.17 -14.55 14.15
N THR A 196 2.53 -13.40 14.70
CA THR A 196 1.59 -12.51 15.39
C THR A 196 1.11 -11.41 14.45
N LEU A 197 -0.19 -11.37 14.15
CA LEU A 197 -0.86 -10.31 13.40
C LEU A 197 -1.47 -9.31 14.39
N ILE A 198 -1.02 -8.05 14.35
CA ILE A 198 -1.44 -7.01 15.28
C ILE A 198 -2.26 -5.96 14.54
N ALA A 199 -3.55 -5.89 14.82
CA ALA A 199 -4.37 -4.75 14.44
C ALA A 199 -3.91 -3.51 15.24
N SER A 200 -3.58 -2.40 14.57
CA SER A 200 -2.99 -1.23 15.23
C SER A 200 -3.96 -0.54 16.20
N ALA A 201 -5.26 -0.70 15.96
CA ALA A 201 -6.35 -0.31 16.84
C ALA A 201 -7.51 -1.29 16.68
N ASP A 202 -8.51 -1.19 17.56
CA ASP A 202 -9.74 -1.98 17.45
C ASP A 202 -10.66 -1.40 16.35
N HIS A 203 -10.24 -1.59 15.11
CA HIS A 203 -10.86 -1.04 13.92
C HIS A 203 -11.18 -2.16 12.92
N PRO A 204 -12.42 -2.20 12.37
CA PRO A 204 -12.85 -3.29 11.50
C PRO A 204 -11.91 -3.59 10.31
N GLU A 205 -11.34 -2.56 9.71
CA GLU A 205 -10.43 -2.67 8.57
C GLU A 205 -9.12 -3.41 8.91
N ASP A 206 -8.57 -3.19 10.10
CA ASP A 206 -7.31 -3.82 10.53
C ASP A 206 -7.55 -5.30 10.82
N HIS A 207 -8.67 -5.62 11.48
CA HIS A 207 -9.10 -7.01 11.73
C HIS A 207 -9.43 -7.75 10.44
N ALA A 208 -10.14 -7.11 9.51
CA ALA A 208 -10.42 -7.68 8.20
C ALA A 208 -9.12 -8.00 7.44
N CYS A 209 -8.13 -7.10 7.48
CA CYS A 209 -6.83 -7.35 6.89
C CYS A 209 -6.06 -8.49 7.59
N ALA A 210 -6.13 -8.60 8.92
CA ALA A 210 -5.51 -9.71 9.65
C ALA A 210 -6.14 -11.06 9.26
N GLN A 211 -7.47 -11.14 9.22
CA GLN A 211 -8.21 -12.33 8.78
C GLN A 211 -7.92 -12.68 7.32
N TYR A 212 -7.85 -11.67 6.46
CA TYR A 212 -7.48 -11.85 5.06
C TYR A 212 -6.06 -12.42 4.91
N MET A 213 -5.08 -11.87 5.64
CA MET A 213 -3.71 -12.40 5.65
C MET A 213 -3.63 -13.82 6.20
N GLU A 214 -4.36 -14.15 7.26
CA GLU A 214 -4.47 -15.54 7.75
C GLU A 214 -5.06 -16.47 6.69
N GLY A 215 -6.16 -16.07 6.03
CA GLY A 215 -6.77 -16.85 4.96
C GLY A 215 -5.80 -17.09 3.80
N LEU A 216 -4.96 -16.12 3.44
CA LEU A 216 -3.90 -16.31 2.45
C LEU A 216 -2.83 -17.33 2.91
N ILE A 217 -2.50 -17.35 4.21
CA ILE A 217 -1.53 -18.31 4.77
C ILE A 217 -2.11 -19.73 4.70
N ARG A 218 -3.35 -19.92 5.15
CA ARG A 218 -4.04 -21.23 5.16
C ARG A 218 -4.41 -21.72 3.75
N GLY A 219 -4.71 -20.80 2.84
CA GLY A 219 -4.97 -21.14 1.43
C GLY A 219 -3.74 -21.76 0.75
N ASN A 220 -2.54 -21.22 0.99
CA ASN A 220 -1.28 -21.76 0.46
C ASN A 220 -0.95 -23.18 0.99
N GLU A 221 -1.59 -23.65 2.06
CA GLU A 221 -1.38 -25.01 2.57
C GLU A 221 -2.06 -26.07 1.68
N HIS A 222 -3.07 -25.69 0.88
CA HIS A 222 -3.95 -26.61 0.15
C HIS A 222 -3.66 -26.72 -1.37
N ASP A 223 -2.67 -25.99 -1.90
CA ASP A 223 -2.27 -25.98 -3.32
C ASP A 223 -1.70 -27.33 -3.84
N HIS A 224 -1.77 -28.40 -3.05
CA HIS A 224 -1.21 -29.73 -3.36
C HIS A 224 -2.27 -30.84 -3.43
N GLU A 225 -3.53 -30.54 -3.13
CA GLU A 225 -4.63 -31.49 -3.27
C GLU A 225 -5.17 -31.45 -4.73
N PRO A 226 -5.20 -32.57 -5.46
CA PRO A 226 -5.53 -32.61 -6.89
C PRO A 226 -6.95 -32.16 -7.25
N ASP A 227 -7.84 -32.04 -6.26
CA ASP A 227 -9.24 -31.61 -6.41
C ASP A 227 -9.54 -30.24 -5.75
N HIS A 228 -8.52 -29.56 -5.19
CA HIS A 228 -8.71 -28.22 -4.63
C HIS A 228 -8.71 -27.19 -5.77
N GLU A 229 -9.78 -26.38 -5.84
CA GLU A 229 -9.80 -25.20 -6.72
C GLU A 229 -8.57 -24.33 -6.40
N PRO A 230 -7.67 -24.12 -7.37
CA PRO A 230 -6.51 -23.28 -7.17
C PRO A 230 -7.02 -21.86 -6.91
N ASP A 231 -6.49 -21.20 -5.89
CA ASP A 231 -6.75 -19.78 -5.61
C ASP A 231 -8.12 -19.42 -4.99
N HIS A 232 -8.60 -20.12 -3.94
CA HIS A 232 -9.66 -19.54 -3.11
C HIS A 232 -9.10 -18.38 -2.26
N GLU A 233 -8.94 -17.22 -2.89
CA GLU A 233 -8.61 -15.97 -2.22
C GLU A 233 -9.73 -15.62 -1.22
N PRO A 234 -9.40 -15.24 0.05
CA PRO A 234 -10.44 -14.88 1.02
C PRO A 234 -11.29 -13.72 0.50
N ASP A 235 -12.61 -13.81 0.69
CA ASP A 235 -13.55 -12.77 0.25
C ASP A 235 -13.37 -11.50 1.09
N ILE A 236 -12.53 -10.58 0.60
CA ILE A 236 -12.22 -9.34 1.29
C ILE A 236 -13.44 -8.43 1.45
N ASP A 237 -14.39 -8.48 0.51
CA ASP A 237 -15.59 -7.65 0.57
C ASP A 237 -16.47 -8.10 1.73
N GLN A 238 -16.63 -9.42 1.91
CA GLN A 238 -17.30 -9.98 3.08
C GLN A 238 -16.61 -9.57 4.39
N LEU A 239 -15.28 -9.66 4.46
CA LEU A 239 -14.52 -9.29 5.67
C LEU A 239 -14.63 -7.79 5.99
N LEU A 240 -14.82 -6.93 4.98
CA LEU A 240 -14.97 -5.48 5.15
C LEU A 240 -16.41 -5.03 5.46
N GLU A 241 -17.41 -5.91 5.45
CA GLU A 241 -18.80 -5.55 5.79
C GLU A 241 -18.94 -4.80 7.14
N PRO A 242 -18.26 -5.19 8.24
CA PRO A 242 -18.34 -4.45 9.49
C PRO A 242 -17.79 -3.01 9.38
N LEU A 243 -16.77 -2.78 8.54
CA LEU A 243 -16.31 -1.42 8.22
C LEU A 243 -17.42 -0.66 7.49
N ARG A 244 -17.98 -1.24 6.42
CA ARG A 244 -19.00 -0.60 5.56
C ARG A 244 -20.26 -0.21 6.35
N ALA A 245 -20.61 -0.98 7.38
CA ALA A 245 -21.72 -0.69 8.29
C ALA A 245 -21.42 0.37 9.37
N SER A 246 -20.14 0.70 9.61
CA SER A 246 -19.70 1.54 10.74
C SER A 246 -20.02 3.04 10.56
N ASP A 247 -20.13 3.76 11.69
CA ASP A 247 -20.24 5.22 11.71
C ASP A 247 -18.98 5.89 11.13
N ARG A 248 -17.80 5.27 11.34
CA ARG A 248 -16.51 5.74 10.84
C ARG A 248 -16.53 5.80 9.31
N TYR A 249 -16.93 4.72 8.65
CA TYR A 249 -17.03 4.67 7.18
C TYR A 249 -18.02 5.72 6.65
N ARG A 250 -19.23 5.78 7.23
CA ARG A 250 -20.24 6.78 6.85
C ARG A 250 -19.71 8.21 7.01
N ARG A 251 -19.01 8.51 8.10
CA ARG A 251 -18.42 9.83 8.35
C ARG A 251 -17.36 10.20 7.31
N VAL A 252 -16.44 9.28 6.98
CA VAL A 252 -15.41 9.53 5.96
C VAL A 252 -16.05 9.78 4.60
N MET A 253 -17.06 8.99 4.23
CA MET A 253 -17.79 9.14 2.96
C MET A 253 -18.49 10.50 2.80
N THR A 254 -18.82 11.20 3.89
CA THR A 254 -19.36 12.57 3.79
C THR A 254 -18.36 13.58 3.23
N GLY A 255 -17.06 13.27 3.26
CA GLY A 255 -15.98 14.21 2.91
C GLY A 255 -15.78 15.33 3.93
N ALA A 256 -16.51 15.33 5.05
CA ALA A 256 -16.44 16.37 6.07
C ALA A 256 -15.36 16.12 7.14
N TRP A 257 -14.70 14.96 7.12
CA TRP A 257 -13.63 14.66 8.07
C TRP A 257 -12.33 15.38 7.65
N PRO A 258 -11.80 16.33 8.46
CA PRO A 258 -10.60 17.08 8.09
C PRO A 258 -9.40 16.17 7.79
N GLY A 259 -8.76 16.38 6.64
CA GLY A 259 -7.59 15.60 6.20
C GLY A 259 -7.85 14.12 5.93
N PHE A 260 -9.12 13.71 5.79
CA PHE A 260 -9.52 12.36 5.42
C PHE A 260 -10.48 12.42 4.22
N PRO A 261 -9.97 12.63 3.00
CA PRO A 261 -10.79 12.60 1.80
C PRO A 261 -11.42 11.22 1.59
N PRO A 262 -12.65 11.12 1.04
CA PRO A 262 -13.32 9.83 0.81
C PRO A 262 -12.49 8.86 -0.05
N THR A 263 -11.71 9.39 -1.00
CA THR A 263 -10.82 8.62 -1.87
C THR A 263 -9.75 7.83 -1.10
N ASP A 264 -9.49 8.17 0.17
CA ASP A 264 -8.60 7.34 0.99
C ASP A 264 -9.19 5.97 1.30
N LEU A 265 -10.51 5.82 1.37
CA LEU A 265 -11.14 4.50 1.48
C LEU A 265 -10.87 3.70 0.21
N ASP A 266 -11.12 4.29 -0.96
CA ASP A 266 -10.89 3.64 -2.25
C ASP A 266 -9.43 3.20 -2.41
N LEU A 267 -8.48 4.04 -1.99
CA LEU A 267 -7.05 3.74 -2.09
C LEU A 267 -6.57 2.71 -1.08
N SER A 268 -7.15 2.68 0.13
CA SER A 268 -6.68 1.81 1.22
C SER A 268 -7.29 0.43 1.20
N LEU A 269 -8.50 0.28 0.64
CA LEU A 269 -9.25 -0.98 0.65
C LEU A 269 -8.98 -1.86 -0.58
N GLN A 270 -7.99 -1.52 -1.40
CA GLN A 270 -7.55 -2.35 -2.54
C GLN A 270 -6.60 -3.45 -2.04
N PRO A 271 -6.99 -4.73 -2.01
CA PRO A 271 -6.08 -5.80 -1.62
C PRO A 271 -4.96 -5.94 -2.66
N ASN A 272 -3.73 -6.17 -2.19
CA ASN A 272 -2.60 -6.61 -3.02
C ASN A 272 -2.24 -5.70 -4.20
N LEU A 273 -2.54 -4.40 -4.11
CA LEU A 273 -2.17 -3.42 -5.14
C LEU A 273 -0.66 -3.38 -5.40
N PHE A 274 0.16 -3.61 -4.37
CA PHE A 274 1.61 -3.53 -4.42
C PHE A 274 2.27 -4.87 -4.08
N ASN A 275 3.29 -5.23 -4.86
CA ASN A 275 3.98 -6.53 -4.80
C ASN A 275 5.27 -6.50 -3.94
N PHE A 276 5.30 -5.68 -2.89
CA PHE A 276 6.42 -5.60 -1.94
C PHE A 276 5.92 -5.64 -0.49
N ALA A 277 6.74 -6.17 0.41
CA ALA A 277 6.55 -6.08 1.85
C ALA A 277 7.30 -4.87 2.43
N MET A 278 6.94 -4.45 3.65
CA MET A 278 7.58 -3.34 4.34
C MET A 278 8.21 -3.79 5.67
N PRO A 279 9.41 -4.42 5.66
CA PRO A 279 10.11 -4.76 6.89
C PRO A 279 10.47 -3.51 7.68
N VAL A 280 10.43 -3.63 9.02
CA VAL A 280 10.82 -2.57 9.95
C VAL A 280 12.24 -2.83 10.44
N THR A 281 13.10 -1.82 10.33
CA THR A 281 14.44 -1.83 10.96
C THR A 281 14.52 -0.72 12.00
N ARG A 282 15.05 -1.02 13.18
CA ARG A 282 15.23 -0.04 14.25
C ARG A 282 16.55 0.70 14.10
N HIS A 283 16.50 2.03 14.11
CA HIS A 283 17.66 2.93 14.13
C HIS A 283 17.62 3.80 15.38
N GLU A 284 18.71 4.50 15.66
CA GLU A 284 18.71 5.53 16.69
C GLU A 284 17.76 6.68 16.25
N GLY A 285 16.73 6.92 17.06
CA GLY A 285 15.78 8.03 16.88
C GLY A 285 14.62 7.78 15.90
N TYR A 286 14.58 6.68 15.14
CA TYR A 286 13.46 6.35 14.25
C TYR A 286 13.37 4.86 13.91
N LEU A 287 12.21 4.45 13.41
CA LEU A 287 12.00 3.14 12.78
C LEU A 287 11.95 3.32 11.27
N GLN A 288 12.61 2.45 10.52
CA GLN A 288 12.73 2.54 9.07
C GLN A 288 11.84 1.49 8.40
N LEU A 289 11.05 1.91 7.42
CA LEU A 289 10.39 1.04 6.46
C LEU A 289 11.07 1.17 5.10
N THR A 290 11.31 0.05 4.44
CA THR A 290 11.83 -0.01 3.06
C THR A 290 10.99 -0.98 2.23
N LYS A 291 11.15 -0.97 0.90
CA LYS A 291 10.56 -2.03 0.06
C LYS A 291 11.39 -3.30 0.14
N LEU A 292 10.72 -4.42 0.38
CA LEU A 292 11.27 -5.76 0.20
C LEU A 292 10.44 -6.52 -0.84
N ASN A 293 11.05 -6.85 -1.98
CA ASN A 293 10.41 -7.72 -2.96
C ASN A 293 10.64 -9.18 -2.54
N PRO A 294 9.58 -9.96 -2.22
CA PRO A 294 9.73 -11.33 -1.73
C PRO A 294 10.37 -12.28 -2.76
N SER A 295 10.34 -11.94 -4.04
CA SER A 295 10.99 -12.69 -5.13
C SER A 295 12.47 -12.35 -5.37
N SER A 296 13.04 -11.39 -4.64
CA SER A 296 14.47 -11.07 -4.70
C SER A 296 15.22 -11.83 -3.59
N PRO A 297 16.22 -12.68 -3.91
CA PRO A 297 17.07 -13.27 -2.88
C PRO A 297 17.76 -12.15 -2.11
N THR A 298 17.54 -12.12 -0.79
CA THR A 298 18.15 -11.12 0.09
C THR A 298 19.63 -11.45 0.18
N THR A 299 20.50 -10.64 -0.44
CA THR A 299 21.94 -10.73 -0.23
C THR A 299 22.23 -10.33 1.21
N ASN A 300 22.38 -11.31 2.10
CA ASN A 300 22.87 -11.09 3.46
C ASN A 300 24.24 -10.42 3.37
N GLN A 301 24.30 -9.12 3.69
CA GLN A 301 25.56 -8.50 4.04
C GLN A 301 26.01 -9.12 5.37
N HIS A 302 26.99 -10.01 5.27
CA HIS A 302 27.76 -10.49 6.40
C HIS A 302 28.23 -9.28 7.23
N ARG A 303 27.81 -9.24 8.49
CA ARG A 303 28.57 -8.53 9.53
C ARG A 303 29.92 -9.24 9.65
N SER A 304 30.93 -8.67 9.03
CA SER A 304 32.33 -8.95 9.33
C SER A 304 32.64 -8.33 10.69
N ASN A 305 32.89 -9.18 11.68
CA ASN A 305 33.84 -8.91 12.76
C ASN A 305 35.12 -9.67 12.43
#